data_AF-A0A1R2AP64-F1
#
_entry.id   AF-A0A1R2AP64-F1
#
_cell.length_a   1.000
_cell.length_b   1.000
_cell.length_c   1.000
_cell.angle_alpha   90.00
_cell.angle_beta   90.00
_cell.angle_gamma   90.00
#
_symmetry.space_group_name_H-M   'P 1'
#
loop_
_entity.id
_entity.type
_entity.pdbx_description
1 polymer ?
#
loop_
_entity_poly.entity_id
_entity_poly.type
_entity_poly.pdbx_seq_one_letter_code
_entity_poly.pdbx_strand_id
1 'polypeptide(L)'
;MERKNIEFEAYQNVDNLQLTELLEVNYIEFESQLDLQIRSFLSQTQIKTIEGNTNLPKKRGRKKIRPLNPTKTEIMDKFWLRGFREFMKINYGELKNSLTDKEFWEFFLGRAGNPGKKRKYLSYSKHYKGFLASNKSFCQVFISWMMLYGSIKIPRKNFKGNWDLYFNYLTTDLVQPCKDLVTASDIKESLRVLSTVFHKYISYVNEKIRLTNTLTN
;
A
#
# COMPACT_ATOMS: atom_id res chain seq x y z
N MET A 1 -19.49 58.27 0.08
CA MET A 1 -19.78 56.97 -0.54
C MET A 1 -18.68 55.94 -0.19
N GLU A 2 -17.96 56.09 0.94
CA GLU A 2 -16.77 55.29 1.25
C GLU A 2 -16.92 54.31 2.43
N ARG A 3 -17.88 54.51 3.36
CA ARG A 3 -18.01 53.65 4.56
C ARG A 3 -18.55 52.25 4.27
N LYS A 4 -19.37 52.09 3.23
CA LYS A 4 -19.96 50.79 2.87
C LYS A 4 -18.96 49.80 2.26
N ASN A 5 -17.87 50.27 1.65
CA ASN A 5 -16.84 49.40 1.09
C ASN A 5 -15.92 48.82 2.16
N ILE A 6 -15.62 49.58 3.21
CA ILE A 6 -14.71 49.14 4.30
C ILE A 6 -15.36 48.07 5.17
N GLU A 7 -16.66 48.18 5.47
CA GLU A 7 -17.38 47.12 6.20
C GLU A 7 -17.48 45.84 5.34
N PHE A 8 -17.74 45.95 4.04
CA PHE A 8 -17.85 44.77 3.17
C PHE A 8 -16.51 44.02 2.99
N GLU A 9 -15.39 44.75 2.88
CA GLU A 9 -14.05 44.16 2.84
C GLU A 9 -13.63 43.54 4.19
N ALA A 10 -14.05 44.12 5.33
CA ALA A 10 -13.80 43.55 6.65
C ALA A 10 -14.59 42.26 6.88
N TYR A 11 -15.87 42.20 6.49
CA TYR A 11 -16.70 40.99 6.59
C TYR A 11 -16.20 39.87 5.66
N GLN A 12 -15.81 40.18 4.42
CA GLN A 12 -15.23 39.17 3.51
C GLN A 12 -13.86 38.64 4.00
N ASN A 13 -13.06 39.46 4.67
CA ASN A 13 -11.80 39.01 5.26
C ASN A 13 -12.03 38.15 6.51
N VAL A 14 -13.02 38.46 7.35
CA VAL A 14 -13.36 37.65 8.54
C VAL A 14 -13.96 36.29 8.14
N ASP A 15 -14.84 36.26 7.14
CA ASP A 15 -15.41 35.00 6.62
C ASP A 15 -14.34 34.14 5.92
N ASN A 16 -13.42 34.76 5.18
CA ASN A 16 -12.27 34.02 4.61
C ASN A 16 -11.33 33.51 5.70
N LEU A 17 -11.06 34.28 6.75
CA LEU A 17 -10.20 33.89 7.88
C LEU A 17 -10.82 32.73 8.65
N GLN A 18 -12.13 32.79 8.94
CA GLN A 18 -12.86 31.71 9.61
C GLN A 18 -12.96 30.46 8.74
N LEU A 19 -13.12 30.59 7.42
CA LEU A 19 -13.13 29.44 6.51
C LEU A 19 -11.75 28.80 6.38
N THR A 20 -10.67 29.60 6.36
CA THR A 20 -9.30 29.07 6.38
C THR A 20 -8.96 28.40 7.70
N GLU A 21 -9.29 29.00 8.84
CA GLU A 21 -9.12 28.38 10.15
C GLU A 21 -9.96 27.10 10.30
N LEU A 22 -11.20 27.06 9.80
CA LEU A 22 -12.04 25.85 9.85
C LEU A 22 -11.51 24.73 8.94
N LEU A 23 -10.98 25.09 7.76
CA LEU A 23 -10.33 24.13 6.86
C LEU A 23 -8.99 23.64 7.42
N GLU A 24 -8.22 24.52 8.07
CA GLU A 24 -6.96 24.18 8.74
C GLU A 24 -7.20 23.32 9.98
N VAL A 25 -8.21 23.60 10.80
CA VAL A 25 -8.58 22.79 11.97
C VAL A 25 -9.06 21.40 11.53
N ASN A 26 -9.89 21.31 10.48
CA ASN A 26 -10.29 20.02 9.91
C ASN A 26 -9.11 19.26 9.30
N TYR A 27 -8.14 19.97 8.72
CA TYR A 27 -6.93 19.37 8.18
C TYR A 27 -5.99 18.89 9.28
N ILE A 28 -5.77 19.68 10.34
CA ILE A 28 -4.97 19.32 11.53
C ILE A 28 -5.60 18.12 12.24
N GLU A 29 -6.92 18.10 12.39
CA GLU A 29 -7.62 16.98 13.01
C GLU A 29 -7.55 15.73 12.14
N PHE A 30 -7.70 15.86 10.82
CA PHE A 30 -7.46 14.77 9.87
C PHE A 30 -6.02 14.24 9.94
N GLU A 31 -5.02 15.13 9.96
CA GLU A 31 -3.61 14.74 10.07
C GLU A 31 -3.30 14.09 11.43
N SER A 32 -3.94 14.54 12.50
CA SER A 32 -3.84 13.95 13.84
C SER A 32 -4.44 12.56 13.88
N GLN A 33 -5.65 12.37 13.31
CA GLN A 33 -6.27 11.06 13.19
C GLN A 33 -5.43 10.11 12.31
N LEU A 34 -4.87 10.61 11.21
CA LEU A 34 -3.96 9.84 10.37
C LEU A 34 -2.66 9.48 11.12
N ASP A 35 -2.10 10.39 11.92
CA ASP A 35 -0.93 10.10 12.76
C ASP A 35 -1.22 9.00 13.79
N LEU A 36 -2.37 9.08 14.45
CA LEU A 36 -2.82 8.08 15.41
C LEU A 36 -3.01 6.72 14.73
N GLN A 37 -3.60 6.69 13.53
CA GLN A 37 -3.74 5.45 12.75
C GLN A 37 -2.39 4.86 12.34
N ILE A 38 -1.45 5.67 11.87
CA ILE A 38 -0.10 5.23 11.48
C ILE A 38 0.64 4.69 12.71
N ARG A 39 0.63 5.43 13.81
CA ARG A 39 1.31 5.01 15.07
C ARG A 39 0.69 3.73 15.62
N SER A 40 -0.63 3.63 15.64
CA SER A 40 -1.35 2.42 16.04
C SER A 40 -0.99 1.24 15.15
N PHE A 41 -0.94 1.44 13.84
CA PHE A 41 -0.53 0.39 12.90
C PHE A 41 0.92 -0.07 13.13
N LEU A 42 1.85 0.86 13.32
CA LEU A 42 3.26 0.56 13.57
C LEU A 42 3.47 -0.14 14.92
N SER A 43 2.71 0.22 15.96
CA SER A 43 2.84 -0.37 17.30
C SER A 43 2.19 -1.75 17.43
N GLN A 44 1.33 -2.15 16.49
CA GLN A 44 0.76 -3.49 16.45
C GLN A 44 1.86 -4.55 16.26
N THR A 45 2.21 -5.22 17.35
CA THR A 45 2.99 -6.45 17.37
C THR A 45 2.10 -7.66 17.09
N GLN A 46 2.58 -8.65 16.35
CA GLN A 46 1.86 -9.92 16.18
C GLN A 46 1.52 -10.55 17.54
N ILE A 47 0.24 -10.87 17.77
CA ILE A 47 -0.13 -11.94 18.69
C ILE A 47 0.32 -13.24 18.02
N LYS A 48 1.38 -13.86 18.54
CA LYS A 48 1.83 -15.18 18.06
C LYS A 48 0.69 -16.17 18.24
N THR A 49 0.03 -16.56 17.15
CA THR A 49 -0.74 -17.80 17.15
C THR A 49 0.26 -18.93 17.32
N ILE A 50 0.19 -19.60 18.47
CA ILE A 50 1.04 -20.70 18.92
C ILE A 50 1.28 -21.68 17.75
N GLU A 51 2.51 -21.74 17.24
CA GLU A 51 2.92 -22.80 16.32
C GLU A 51 2.99 -24.10 17.12
N GLY A 52 2.05 -25.02 16.87
CA GLY A 52 2.10 -26.37 17.42
C GLY A 52 3.39 -27.08 17.01
N ASN A 53 4.24 -27.34 17.99
CA ASN A 53 5.46 -28.14 17.88
C ASN A 53 5.12 -29.52 17.28
N THR A 54 5.51 -29.78 16.04
CA THR A 54 5.48 -31.13 15.46
C THR A 54 6.84 -31.49 14.90
N ASN A 55 7.69 -32.01 15.78
CA ASN A 55 8.91 -32.74 15.45
C ASN A 55 8.54 -34.08 14.77
N LEU A 56 8.15 -34.03 13.50
CA LEU A 56 8.04 -35.23 12.67
C LEU A 56 8.91 -35.11 11.41
N PRO A 57 9.64 -36.16 11.03
CA PRO A 57 10.54 -36.13 9.88
C PRO A 57 9.78 -35.84 8.58
N LYS A 58 10.25 -34.84 7.83
CA LYS A 58 9.64 -34.37 6.58
C LYS A 58 9.77 -35.41 5.47
N LYS A 59 8.71 -36.20 5.23
CA LYS A 59 8.54 -36.94 3.96
C LYS A 59 8.44 -35.94 2.79
N ARG A 60 9.22 -36.16 1.73
CA ARG A 60 9.06 -35.46 0.44
C ARG A 60 7.72 -35.88 -0.16
N GLY A 61 6.76 -34.97 -0.12
CA GLY A 61 5.40 -35.12 -0.64
C GLY A 61 4.69 -33.77 -0.56
N ARG A 62 3.64 -33.59 -1.38
CA ARG A 62 2.81 -32.38 -1.39
C ARG A 62 2.30 -32.12 0.02
N LYS A 63 2.69 -30.99 0.62
CA LYS A 63 2.29 -30.60 1.99
C LYS A 63 0.76 -30.75 2.13
N LYS A 64 0.30 -31.30 3.26
CA LYS A 64 -1.14 -31.31 3.63
C LYS A 64 -1.72 -29.91 3.39
N ILE A 65 -2.93 -29.88 2.83
CA ILE A 65 -3.73 -28.65 2.75
C ILE A 65 -3.78 -28.07 4.17
N ARG A 66 -3.42 -26.79 4.34
CA ARG A 66 -3.47 -26.15 5.65
C ARG A 66 -4.94 -26.14 6.08
N PRO A 67 -5.29 -26.69 7.26
CA PRO A 67 -6.68 -26.85 7.67
C PRO A 67 -7.47 -25.52 7.77
N LEU A 68 -6.77 -24.37 7.76
CA LEU A 68 -7.34 -23.03 7.89
C LEU A 68 -7.01 -22.07 6.73
N ASN A 69 -6.31 -22.52 5.69
CA ASN A 69 -5.98 -21.67 4.54
C ASN A 69 -6.05 -22.48 3.22
N PRO A 70 -7.15 -22.33 2.44
CA PRO A 70 -7.31 -23.04 1.17
C PRO A 70 -6.42 -22.48 0.06
N THR A 71 -5.83 -21.29 0.25
CA THR A 71 -5.08 -20.56 -0.77
C THR A 71 -3.57 -20.75 -0.59
N LYS A 72 -2.87 -21.05 -1.69
CA LYS A 72 -1.39 -21.11 -1.68
C LYS A 72 -0.82 -19.71 -1.46
N THR A 73 0.15 -19.56 -0.55
CA THR A 73 0.85 -18.29 -0.27
C THR A 73 1.41 -17.63 -1.53
N GLU A 74 1.95 -18.41 -2.48
CA GLU A 74 2.44 -17.92 -3.77
C GLU A 74 1.36 -17.15 -4.59
N ILE A 75 0.08 -17.50 -4.43
CA ILE A 75 -1.03 -16.80 -5.09
C ILE A 75 -1.23 -15.43 -4.44
N MET A 76 -1.20 -15.36 -3.11
CA MET A 76 -1.33 -14.12 -2.36
C MET A 76 -0.11 -13.20 -2.55
N ASP A 77 1.09 -13.77 -2.57
CA ASP A 77 2.34 -13.07 -2.90
C ASP A 77 2.24 -12.41 -4.28
N LYS A 78 1.82 -13.18 -5.30
CA LYS A 78 1.61 -12.65 -6.65
C LYS A 78 0.54 -11.58 -6.67
N PHE A 79 -0.58 -11.76 -5.98
CA PHE A 79 -1.66 -10.78 -5.97
C PHE A 79 -1.16 -9.42 -5.45
N TRP A 80 -0.52 -9.41 -4.28
CA TRP A 80 -0.10 -8.18 -3.62
C TRP A 80 1.15 -7.56 -4.24
N LEU A 81 2.23 -8.32 -4.39
CA LEU A 81 3.51 -7.78 -4.85
C LEU A 81 3.49 -7.42 -6.33
N ARG A 82 2.73 -8.17 -7.16
CA ARG A 82 2.51 -7.76 -8.56
C ARG A 82 1.61 -6.55 -8.64
N GLY A 83 0.54 -6.50 -7.83
CA GLY A 83 -0.37 -5.36 -7.79
C GLY A 83 0.35 -4.07 -7.40
N PHE A 84 1.17 -4.12 -6.36
CA PHE A 84 2.01 -3.00 -5.94
C PHE A 84 3.01 -2.60 -7.03
N ARG A 85 3.72 -3.58 -7.60
CA ARG A 85 4.69 -3.31 -8.67
C ARG A 85 4.04 -2.68 -9.89
N GLU A 86 2.87 -3.16 -10.31
CA GLU A 86 2.11 -2.57 -11.44
C GLU A 86 1.70 -1.13 -11.16
N PHE A 87 1.18 -0.86 -9.95
CA PHE A 87 0.90 0.50 -9.49
C PHE A 87 2.14 1.39 -9.58
N MET A 88 3.27 0.94 -9.02
CA MET A 88 4.51 1.69 -9.05
C MET A 88 5.02 1.93 -10.47
N LYS A 89 4.95 0.93 -11.37
CA LYS A 89 5.41 1.09 -12.75
C LYS A 89 4.62 2.14 -13.54
N ILE A 90 3.31 2.22 -13.32
CA ILE A 90 2.45 3.21 -14.00
C ILE A 90 2.80 4.63 -13.52
N ASN A 91 3.05 4.79 -12.22
CA ASN A 91 3.25 6.10 -11.60
C ASN A 91 4.73 6.49 -11.44
N TYR A 92 5.68 5.63 -11.82
CA TYR A 92 7.10 5.83 -11.52
C TYR A 92 7.66 7.14 -12.08
N GLY A 93 7.22 7.54 -13.28
CA GLY A 93 7.68 8.79 -13.89
C GLY A 93 7.40 10.02 -13.02
N GLU A 94 6.24 10.05 -12.35
CA GLU A 94 5.84 11.11 -11.43
C GLU A 94 6.51 10.95 -10.06
N LEU A 95 6.68 9.70 -9.59
CA LEU A 95 7.18 9.41 -8.24
C LEU A 95 8.71 9.45 -8.12
N LYS A 96 9.47 9.20 -9.20
CA LYS A 96 10.92 8.92 -9.15
C LYS A 96 11.77 9.96 -8.42
N ASN A 97 11.34 11.22 -8.38
CA ASN A 97 12.09 12.30 -7.72
C ASN A 97 11.81 12.36 -6.21
N SER A 98 10.68 11.83 -5.76
CA SER A 98 10.29 11.73 -4.34
C SER A 98 10.69 10.39 -3.72
N LEU A 99 11.10 9.42 -4.54
CA LEU A 99 11.55 8.12 -4.08
C LEU A 99 13.03 8.14 -3.70
N THR A 100 13.33 7.69 -2.49
CA THR A 100 14.69 7.37 -2.08
C THR A 100 15.17 6.08 -2.75
N ASP A 101 16.49 5.89 -2.91
CA ASP A 101 17.09 4.68 -3.48
C ASP A 101 16.64 4.32 -4.91
N LYS A 102 17.11 5.13 -5.88
CA LYS A 102 16.78 4.96 -7.31
C LYS A 102 17.23 3.61 -7.85
N GLU A 103 18.39 3.11 -7.42
CA GLU A 103 18.93 1.83 -7.88
C GLU A 103 18.01 0.67 -7.51
N PHE A 104 17.48 0.67 -6.28
CA PHE A 104 16.48 -0.31 -5.87
C PHE A 104 15.23 -0.24 -6.74
N TRP A 105 14.69 0.95 -6.98
CA TRP A 105 13.45 1.10 -7.77
C TRP A 105 13.65 0.70 -9.23
N GLU A 106 14.77 1.07 -9.84
CA GLU A 106 15.14 0.62 -11.19
C GLU A 106 15.27 -0.90 -11.27
N PHE A 107 15.91 -1.52 -10.28
CA PHE A 107 15.97 -2.98 -10.17
C PHE A 107 14.57 -3.60 -10.03
N PHE A 108 13.79 -3.14 -9.05
CA PHE A 108 12.48 -3.69 -8.67
C PHE A 108 11.46 -3.57 -9.81
N LEU A 109 11.39 -2.40 -10.44
CA LEU A 109 10.48 -2.10 -11.54
C LEU A 109 10.98 -2.64 -12.88
N GLY A 110 12.28 -2.91 -12.99
CA GLY A 110 12.94 -3.53 -14.13
C GLY A 110 12.64 -5.02 -14.30
N ARG A 111 13.23 -5.60 -15.35
CA ARG A 111 13.06 -7.01 -15.73
C ARG A 111 13.59 -7.96 -14.64
N ALA A 112 14.63 -7.55 -13.91
CA ALA A 112 15.35 -8.35 -12.92
C ALA A 112 14.63 -8.45 -11.57
N GLY A 113 13.88 -7.41 -11.18
CA GLY A 113 13.09 -7.39 -9.96
C GLY A 113 11.81 -8.23 -10.02
N ASN A 114 11.32 -8.60 -11.21
CA ASN A 114 10.19 -9.51 -11.34
C ASN A 114 10.65 -10.98 -11.22
N PRO A 115 10.16 -11.76 -10.24
CA PRO A 115 10.55 -13.15 -10.11
C PRO A 115 10.16 -14.00 -11.33
N GLY A 116 11.02 -14.95 -11.72
CA GLY A 116 10.76 -15.89 -12.80
C GLY A 116 11.99 -16.63 -13.32
N LYS A 117 11.80 -17.43 -14.38
CA LYS A 117 12.90 -18.18 -15.02
C LYS A 117 13.93 -17.20 -15.60
N LYS A 118 15.23 -17.48 -15.40
CA LYS A 118 16.36 -16.62 -15.81
C LYS A 118 16.34 -15.21 -15.17
N ARG A 119 15.85 -15.08 -13.94
CA ARG A 119 15.81 -13.83 -13.16
C ARG A 119 16.67 -13.95 -11.90
N LYS A 120 16.97 -12.82 -11.24
CA LYS A 120 17.67 -12.81 -9.95
C LYS A 120 16.93 -13.67 -8.91
N TYR A 121 15.60 -13.60 -8.92
CA TYR A 121 14.75 -14.42 -8.06
C TYR A 121 13.86 -15.35 -8.89
N LEU A 122 13.84 -16.65 -8.57
CA LEU A 122 13.02 -17.63 -9.30
C LEU A 122 11.53 -17.54 -8.96
N SER A 123 11.19 -17.12 -7.75
CA SER A 123 9.82 -17.03 -7.23
C SER A 123 9.73 -15.99 -6.10
N TYR A 124 8.52 -15.77 -5.58
CA TYR A 124 8.25 -14.90 -4.43
C TYR A 124 8.65 -15.54 -3.09
N SER A 125 9.84 -16.11 -3.06
CA SER A 125 10.40 -16.83 -1.91
C SER A 125 10.60 -15.93 -0.68
N LYS A 126 10.84 -16.56 0.48
CA LYS A 126 11.24 -15.84 1.71
C LYS A 126 12.46 -14.93 1.47
N HIS A 127 13.42 -15.38 0.67
CA HIS A 127 14.62 -14.59 0.36
C HIS A 127 14.30 -13.34 -0.45
N TYR A 128 13.42 -13.45 -1.47
CA TYR A 128 12.96 -12.29 -2.24
C TYR A 128 12.23 -11.28 -1.34
N LYS A 129 11.29 -11.75 -0.51
CA LYS A 129 10.55 -10.89 0.42
C LYS A 129 11.46 -10.25 1.46
N GLY A 130 12.45 -10.99 1.97
CA GLY A 130 13.48 -10.45 2.86
C GLY A 130 14.32 -9.37 2.20
N PHE A 131 14.71 -9.54 0.93
CA PHE A 131 15.40 -8.50 0.17
C PHE A 131 14.53 -7.23 0.04
N LEU A 132 13.25 -7.37 -0.32
CA LEU A 132 12.35 -6.22 -0.40
C LEU A 132 12.19 -5.53 0.96
N ALA A 133 11.92 -6.31 2.01
CA ALA A 133 11.74 -5.82 3.38
C ALA A 133 13.03 -5.37 4.05
N SER A 134 14.20 -5.52 3.42
CA SER A 134 15.47 -4.95 3.88
C SER A 134 15.71 -3.54 3.36
N ASN A 135 14.88 -3.07 2.43
CA ASN A 135 15.02 -1.76 1.81
C ASN A 135 14.02 -0.76 2.41
N LYS A 136 14.52 0.25 3.13
CA LYS A 136 13.67 1.27 3.77
C LYS A 136 12.75 1.97 2.76
N SER A 137 13.26 2.30 1.55
CA SER A 137 12.46 2.97 0.54
C SER A 137 11.30 2.10 0.06
N PHE A 138 11.50 0.79 -0.10
CA PHE A 138 10.41 -0.13 -0.40
C PHE A 138 9.39 -0.14 0.73
N CYS A 139 9.84 -0.32 1.98
CA CYS A 139 8.99 -0.45 3.15
C CYS A 139 8.04 0.74 3.33
N GLN A 140 8.56 1.97 3.26
CA GLN A 140 7.74 3.19 3.45
C GLN A 140 6.64 3.30 2.39
N VAL A 141 6.98 3.06 1.12
CA VAL A 141 6.04 3.20 0.00
C VAL A 141 5.04 2.05 -0.01
N PHE A 142 5.49 0.83 0.32
CA PHE A 142 4.64 -0.34 0.34
C PHE A 142 3.59 -0.29 1.47
N ILE A 143 3.98 0.20 2.66
CA ILE A 143 3.04 0.46 3.77
C ILE A 143 2.03 1.53 3.37
N SER A 144 2.50 2.66 2.83
CA SER A 144 1.64 3.76 2.39
C SER A 144 0.67 3.33 1.29
N TRP A 145 1.15 2.52 0.35
CA TRP A 145 0.32 1.91 -0.68
C TRP A 145 -0.71 0.95 -0.08
N MET A 146 -0.36 0.14 0.91
CA MET A 146 -1.33 -0.74 1.57
C MET A 146 -2.44 0.07 2.25
N MET A 147 -2.10 1.16 2.93
CA MET A 147 -3.06 2.02 3.62
C MET A 147 -4.04 2.69 2.64
N LEU A 148 -3.56 3.17 1.49
CA LEU A 148 -4.39 3.83 0.48
C LEU A 148 -5.13 2.84 -0.44
N TYR A 149 -4.44 1.82 -0.94
CA TYR A 149 -4.90 0.91 -2.00
C TYR A 149 -5.14 -0.51 -1.56
N GLY A 150 -4.28 -1.03 -0.69
CA GLY A 150 -4.34 -2.42 -0.26
C GLY A 150 -5.67 -2.74 0.41
N SER A 151 -6.20 -1.79 1.18
CA SER A 151 -7.49 -1.86 1.87
C SER A 151 -8.72 -1.85 0.95
N ILE A 152 -8.63 -1.24 -0.23
CA ILE A 152 -9.77 -1.04 -1.14
C ILE A 152 -9.83 -2.02 -2.32
N LYS A 153 -8.72 -2.71 -2.64
CA LYS A 153 -8.63 -3.52 -3.87
C LYS A 153 -9.30 -4.88 -3.73
N ILE A 154 -10.62 -4.93 -3.91
CA ILE A 154 -11.39 -6.18 -3.83
C ILE A 154 -10.98 -7.13 -4.98
N PRO A 155 -10.72 -8.42 -4.71
CA PRO A 155 -10.40 -9.41 -5.73
C PRO A 155 -11.59 -9.63 -6.68
N ARG A 156 -11.29 -9.95 -7.95
CA ARG A 156 -12.31 -10.15 -9.00
C ARG A 156 -13.26 -11.31 -8.66
N LYS A 157 -14.50 -11.26 -9.16
CA LYS A 157 -15.60 -12.25 -8.93
C LYS A 157 -15.21 -13.75 -9.01
N ASN A 158 -14.18 -14.14 -9.74
CA ASN A 158 -13.72 -15.53 -9.84
C ASN A 158 -12.77 -15.97 -8.71
N PHE A 159 -12.75 -15.24 -7.61
CA PHE A 159 -11.84 -15.47 -6.51
C PHE A 159 -12.44 -16.44 -5.50
N LYS A 160 -11.84 -17.61 -5.37
CA LYS A 160 -12.28 -18.67 -4.46
C LYS A 160 -11.87 -18.45 -2.98
N GLY A 161 -11.32 -17.29 -2.63
CA GLY A 161 -10.80 -17.00 -1.28
C GLY A 161 -11.60 -15.92 -0.55
N ASN A 162 -11.66 -15.99 0.77
CA ASN A 162 -12.16 -14.87 1.58
C ASN A 162 -11.20 -13.67 1.42
N TRP A 163 -11.73 -12.47 1.20
CA TRP A 163 -10.95 -11.22 1.14
C TRP A 163 -10.14 -11.00 2.42
N ASP A 164 -10.74 -11.27 3.59
CA ASP A 164 -10.08 -11.14 4.89
C ASP A 164 -8.78 -11.94 4.96
N LEU A 165 -8.75 -13.11 4.33
CA LEU A 165 -7.56 -13.96 4.27
C LEU A 165 -6.41 -13.26 3.53
N TYR A 166 -6.71 -12.59 2.42
CA TYR A 166 -5.70 -11.89 1.62
C TYR A 166 -5.23 -10.63 2.30
N PHE A 167 -6.17 -9.87 2.87
CA PHE A 167 -5.84 -8.66 3.60
C PHE A 167 -5.03 -8.96 4.85
N ASN A 168 -5.42 -9.98 5.63
CA ASN A 168 -4.63 -10.48 6.75
C ASN A 168 -3.23 -10.91 6.29
N TYR A 169 -3.11 -11.66 5.19
CA TYR A 169 -1.80 -12.03 4.67
C TYR A 169 -0.93 -10.81 4.29
N LEU A 170 -1.52 -9.78 3.69
CA LEU A 170 -0.81 -8.54 3.39
C LEU A 170 -0.26 -7.90 4.66
N THR A 171 -1.10 -7.74 5.69
CA THR A 171 -0.71 -7.07 6.93
C THR A 171 0.28 -7.90 7.74
N THR A 172 0.09 -9.22 7.85
CA THR A 172 0.88 -10.09 8.73
C THR A 172 2.18 -10.60 8.10
N ASP A 173 2.17 -10.96 6.81
CA ASP A 173 3.31 -11.67 6.18
C ASP A 173 4.15 -10.76 5.28
N LEU A 174 3.55 -9.71 4.71
CA LEU A 174 4.24 -8.83 3.77
C LEU A 174 4.60 -7.48 4.39
N VAL A 175 3.66 -6.87 5.12
CA VAL A 175 3.88 -5.55 5.70
C VAL A 175 4.54 -5.61 7.06
N GLN A 176 4.21 -6.58 7.91
CA GLN A 176 4.83 -6.68 9.25
C GLN A 176 6.37 -6.61 9.22
N PRO A 177 7.08 -7.33 8.32
CA PRO A 177 8.55 -7.24 8.25
C PRO A 177 9.09 -5.87 7.84
N CYS A 178 8.25 -4.99 7.30
CA CYS A 178 8.64 -3.64 6.87
C CYS A 178 8.58 -2.61 8.01
N LYS A 179 7.84 -2.88 9.09
CA LYS A 179 7.55 -1.90 10.14
C LYS A 179 8.81 -1.44 10.88
N ASP A 180 9.74 -2.35 11.11
CA ASP A 180 10.94 -2.08 11.91
C ASP A 180 11.93 -1.12 11.22
N LEU A 181 11.79 -0.90 9.91
CA LEU A 181 12.67 -0.03 9.12
C LEU A 181 12.12 1.37 8.89
N VAL A 182 10.89 1.65 9.31
CA VAL A 182 10.20 2.91 9.00
C VAL A 182 9.66 3.59 10.24
N THR A 183 9.64 4.91 10.20
CA THR A 183 9.00 5.75 11.20
C THR A 183 7.62 6.20 10.73
N ALA A 184 6.82 6.75 11.64
CA ALA A 184 5.55 7.39 11.26
C ALA A 184 5.76 8.53 10.26
N SER A 185 6.87 9.28 10.39
CA SER A 185 7.23 10.35 9.47
C SER A 185 7.49 9.85 8.04
N ASP A 186 8.20 8.72 7.91
CA ASP A 186 8.50 8.13 6.59
C ASP A 186 7.21 7.72 5.85
N ILE A 187 6.24 7.18 6.60
CA ILE A 187 4.93 6.78 6.06
C ILE A 187 4.10 8.02 5.69
N LYS A 188 4.05 9.04 6.54
CA LYS A 188 3.32 10.29 6.24
C LYS A 188 3.80 10.95 4.96
N GLU A 189 5.11 11.08 4.81
CA GLU A 189 5.71 11.66 3.60
C GLU A 189 5.34 10.84 2.37
N SER A 190 5.48 9.52 2.45
CA SER A 190 5.11 8.61 1.36
C SER A 190 3.60 8.66 1.04
N LEU A 191 2.73 8.79 2.04
CA LEU A 191 1.28 8.94 1.84
C LEU A 191 0.94 10.24 1.14
N ARG A 192 1.58 11.35 1.52
CA ARG A 192 1.40 12.65 0.86
C ARG A 192 1.77 12.58 -0.62
N VAL A 193 2.90 11.94 -0.93
CA VAL A 193 3.33 11.76 -2.33
C VAL A 193 2.37 10.82 -3.07
N LEU A 194 2.02 9.67 -2.48
CA LEU A 194 1.16 8.69 -3.14
C LEU A 194 -0.28 9.17 -3.33
N SER A 195 -0.84 10.00 -2.45
CA SER A 195 -2.21 10.52 -2.57
C SER A 195 -2.39 11.38 -3.83
N THR A 196 -1.35 12.11 -4.26
CA THR A 196 -1.39 12.93 -5.47
C THR A 196 -1.56 12.10 -6.75
N VAL A 197 -0.86 10.95 -6.82
CA VAL A 197 -1.02 10.00 -7.94
C VAL A 197 -2.24 9.09 -7.74
N PHE A 198 -2.82 9.09 -6.53
CA PHE A 198 -3.84 8.12 -6.17
C PHE A 198 -5.13 8.28 -6.97
N HIS A 199 -5.60 9.52 -6.98
CA HIS A 199 -6.82 9.94 -7.65
C HIS A 199 -6.75 9.64 -9.16
N LYS A 200 -5.58 9.83 -9.79
CA LYS A 200 -5.36 9.52 -11.20
C LYS A 200 -5.44 8.02 -11.49
N TYR A 201 -4.84 7.19 -10.64
CA TYR A 201 -4.83 5.74 -10.85
C TYR A 201 -6.22 5.12 -10.65
N ILE A 202 -7.03 5.60 -9.69
CA ILE A 202 -8.43 5.17 -9.58
C ILE A 202 -9.18 5.49 -10.88
N SER A 203 -9.05 6.71 -11.39
CA SER A 203 -9.67 7.12 -12.66
C SER A 203 -9.23 6.21 -13.82
N TYR A 204 -7.93 5.92 -13.94
CA TYR A 204 -7.40 5.00 -14.95
C TYR A 204 -7.97 3.57 -14.83
N VAL A 205 -8.04 3.02 -13.63
CA VAL A 205 -8.58 1.66 -13.41
C VAL A 205 -10.06 1.61 -13.78
N ASN A 206 -10.84 2.62 -13.38
CA ASN A 206 -12.26 2.73 -13.69
C ASN A 206 -12.49 2.85 -15.21
N GLU A 207 -11.69 3.66 -15.90
CA GLU A 207 -11.76 3.79 -17.36
C GLU A 207 -11.42 2.49 -18.08
N LYS A 208 -10.37 1.78 -17.64
CA LYS A 208 -9.99 0.49 -18.21
C LYS A 208 -11.07 -0.57 -18.00
N ILE A 209 -11.70 -0.60 -16.82
CA ILE A 209 -12.84 -1.49 -16.55
C ILE A 209 -14.01 -1.14 -17.48
N ARG A 210 -14.33 0.15 -17.64
CA ARG A 210 -15.38 0.62 -18.57
C ARG A 210 -15.13 0.11 -19.99
N LEU A 211 -13.94 0.36 -20.54
CA LEU A 211 -13.56 -0.06 -21.89
C LEU A 211 -13.60 -1.58 -22.08
N THR A 212 -13.17 -2.34 -21.07
CA THR A 212 -13.22 -3.81 -21.12
C THR A 212 -14.67 -4.31 -21.18
N ASN A 213 -15.58 -3.67 -20.45
CA ASN A 213 -17.01 -4.02 -20.45
C ASN A 213 -17.72 -3.59 -21.75
N THR A 214 -17.25 -2.53 -22.41
CA THR A 214 -17.83 -2.07 -23.70
C THR A 214 -17.40 -2.96 -24.88
N LEU A 215 -16.28 -3.66 -24.77
CA LEU A 215 -15.76 -4.57 -25.81
C LEU A 215 -16.28 -6.01 -25.67
N THR A 216 -16.97 -6.33 -24.58
CA THR A 216 -17.55 -7.65 -24.31
C THR A 216 -19.08 -7.69 -24.41
N ASN A 217 -19.70 -6.57 -24.74
CA ASN A 217 -21.12 -6.43 -25.08
C ASN A 217 -21.24 -6.07 -26.56
#